data_AF-A0A167KC51-F1
#
_entry.id   AF-A0A167KC51-F1
#
_cell.length_a   1.000
_cell.length_b   1.000
_cell.length_c   1.000
_cell.angle_alpha   90.00
_cell.angle_beta   90.00
_cell.angle_gamma   90.00
#
_symmetry.space_group_name_H-M   'P 1'
#
loop_
_entity.id
_entity.type
_entity.pdbx_description
1 polymer ?
#
loop_
_entity_poly.entity_id
_entity_poly.type
_entity_poly.pdbx_seq_one_letter_code
_entity_poly.pdbx_strand_id
1 'polypeptide(L)'
;MSETLPTSSPFSDSSDGAILSSIQSASSELIERYISYLKIPAEIASLPYYTQNRAWISKTTFGLFLRSLTGQPESPIRPLLQAQKRPISPSPGASASPVSEGLEQDSPTLVGKNSKRQRLSKPSKHPDMIEITSRTHVKKIEHRFSLPSLWPVPKEATAFVVDLSGQSAPLNGEGKQIPIDTWMRQEDQDSWKAVSNGRRSGTGIPVAILDGVPCRRVMLRCNGLVACSELDPALLEGYERWDMDMEGRQSVFEAQDAQRVAEPANAQAVIAK
;
A
#
# COMPACT_ATOMS: atom_id res chain seq x y z
N MET A 1 11.24 5.69 -29.99
CA MET A 1 10.48 4.46 -29.72
C MET A 1 10.63 4.19 -28.25
N SER A 2 9.65 4.60 -27.45
CA SER A 2 9.71 4.54 -25.99
C SER A 2 8.88 3.36 -25.52
N GLU A 3 9.54 2.33 -24.97
CA GLU A 3 8.90 1.14 -24.44
C GLU A 3 8.05 1.50 -23.21
N THR A 4 6.74 1.35 -23.35
CA THR A 4 5.77 1.47 -22.27
C THR A 4 5.74 0.18 -21.45
N LEU A 5 6.14 0.25 -20.18
CA LEU A 5 6.05 -0.88 -19.25
C LEU A 5 4.59 -1.11 -18.82
N PRO A 6 4.09 -2.37 -18.84
CA PRO A 6 2.71 -2.68 -18.47
C PRO A 6 2.52 -2.56 -16.95
N THR A 7 1.46 -1.83 -16.56
CA THR A 7 1.12 -1.53 -15.17
C THR A 7 0.07 -2.51 -14.61
N SER A 8 0.37 -3.00 -13.41
CA SER A 8 -0.44 -3.78 -12.45
C SER A 8 -0.53 -5.30 -12.65
N SER A 9 -0.01 -6.04 -11.66
CA SER A 9 -0.16 -7.48 -11.50
C SER A 9 -0.86 -7.77 -10.17
N PRO A 10 -1.86 -8.68 -10.15
CA PRO A 10 -2.54 -9.09 -8.93
C PRO A 10 -1.69 -10.15 -8.24
N PHE A 11 -0.80 -9.72 -7.35
CA PHE A 11 -0.03 -10.65 -6.54
C PHE A 11 -0.85 -11.01 -5.29
N SER A 12 -1.20 -12.29 -5.17
CA SER A 12 -1.71 -12.86 -3.94
C SER A 12 -0.57 -12.98 -2.93
N ASP A 13 -0.85 -12.90 -1.63
CA ASP A 13 0.14 -13.03 -0.54
C ASP A 13 1.00 -14.31 -0.65
N SER A 14 0.53 -15.32 -1.38
CA SER A 14 1.27 -16.56 -1.71
C SER A 14 2.53 -16.32 -2.56
N SER A 15 2.54 -15.28 -3.38
CA SER A 15 3.65 -15.00 -4.31
C SER A 15 4.86 -14.34 -3.65
N ASP A 16 4.66 -13.56 -2.58
CA ASP A 16 5.74 -12.87 -1.88
C ASP A 16 6.68 -13.84 -1.16
N GLY A 17 6.12 -14.92 -0.60
CA GLY A 17 6.89 -15.99 0.03
C GLY A 17 7.76 -16.75 -0.98
N ALA A 18 7.22 -17.03 -2.16
CA ALA A 18 7.95 -17.72 -3.23
C ALA A 18 9.12 -16.87 -3.78
N ILE A 19 8.91 -15.56 -3.92
CA ILE A 19 9.97 -14.63 -4.35
C ILE A 19 11.08 -14.57 -3.29
N LEU A 20 10.73 -14.48 -2.01
CA LEU A 20 11.71 -14.49 -0.92
C LEU A 20 12.55 -15.78 -0.90
N SER A 21 11.88 -16.93 -1.00
CA SER A 21 12.57 -18.22 -1.08
C SER A 21 13.50 -18.27 -2.29
N SER A 22 13.09 -17.71 -3.43
CA SER A 22 13.90 -17.65 -4.65
C SER A 22 15.11 -16.74 -4.50
N ILE A 23 15.00 -15.61 -3.78
CA ILE A 23 16.13 -14.72 -3.47
C ILE A 23 17.15 -15.44 -2.58
N GLN A 24 16.67 -16.18 -1.57
CA GLN A 24 17.53 -16.90 -0.65
C GLN A 24 18.24 -18.08 -1.33
N SER A 25 17.57 -18.78 -2.24
CA SER A 25 18.14 -19.92 -2.97
C SER A 25 18.80 -19.54 -4.30
N ALA A 26 18.92 -18.26 -4.63
CA ALA A 26 19.49 -17.80 -5.89
C ALA A 26 20.99 -18.11 -5.95
N SER A 27 21.42 -18.77 -7.04
CA SER A 27 22.82 -18.99 -7.35
C SER A 27 23.56 -17.67 -7.59
N SER A 28 24.89 -17.68 -7.48
CA SER A 28 25.74 -16.53 -7.83
C SER A 28 25.47 -16.03 -9.25
N GLU A 29 25.37 -16.94 -10.22
CA GLU A 29 25.09 -16.60 -11.63
C GLU A 29 23.75 -15.87 -11.82
N LEU A 30 22.69 -16.30 -11.12
CA LEU A 30 21.38 -15.65 -11.21
C LEU A 30 21.44 -14.23 -10.67
N ILE A 31 22.28 -14.01 -9.65
CA ILE A 31 22.46 -12.71 -9.00
C ILE A 31 23.29 -11.79 -9.86
N GLU A 32 24.34 -12.28 -10.52
CA GLU A 32 25.10 -11.51 -11.51
C GLU A 32 24.22 -11.07 -12.68
N ARG A 33 23.34 -11.96 -13.18
CA ARG A 33 22.35 -11.61 -14.19
C ARG A 33 21.36 -10.55 -13.68
N TYR A 34 20.97 -10.61 -12.41
CA TYR A 34 20.09 -9.61 -11.80
C TYR A 34 20.80 -8.25 -11.62
N ILE A 35 22.07 -8.24 -11.21
CA ILE A 35 22.90 -7.03 -11.13
C ILE A 35 23.00 -6.38 -12.52
N SER A 36 23.25 -7.19 -13.56
CA SER A 36 23.28 -6.73 -14.95
C SER A 36 21.92 -6.16 -15.40
N TYR A 37 20.81 -6.81 -15.03
CA TYR A 37 19.45 -6.30 -15.29
C TYR A 37 19.21 -4.92 -14.69
N LEU A 38 19.76 -4.65 -13.49
CA LEU A 38 19.67 -3.34 -12.83
C LEU A 38 20.65 -2.31 -13.38
N LYS A 39 21.58 -2.70 -14.28
CA LYS A 39 22.64 -1.85 -14.83
C LYS A 39 23.52 -1.22 -13.73
N ILE A 40 23.79 -1.97 -12.67
CA ILE A 40 24.71 -1.52 -11.61
C ILE A 40 26.14 -1.53 -12.18
N PRO A 41 26.92 -0.43 -12.03
CA PRO A 41 28.33 -0.38 -12.46
C PRO A 41 29.17 -1.51 -11.87
N ALA A 42 30.13 -2.02 -12.63
CA ALA A 42 30.94 -3.19 -12.25
C ALA A 42 31.73 -2.95 -10.96
N GLU A 43 32.16 -1.71 -10.74
CA GLU A 43 32.89 -1.29 -9.55
C GLU A 43 32.04 -1.49 -8.29
N ILE A 44 30.76 -1.13 -8.35
CA ILE A 44 29.80 -1.29 -7.25
C ILE A 44 29.38 -2.76 -7.11
N ALA A 45 29.14 -3.44 -8.23
CA ALA A 45 28.76 -4.84 -8.25
C ALA A 45 29.79 -5.78 -7.62
N SER A 46 31.08 -5.42 -7.71
CA SER A 46 32.19 -6.21 -7.14
C SER A 46 32.27 -6.18 -5.61
N LEU A 47 31.55 -5.25 -4.96
CA LEU A 47 31.60 -5.12 -3.51
C LEU A 47 30.99 -6.36 -2.81
N PRO A 48 31.58 -6.85 -1.71
CA PRO A 48 31.08 -8.01 -0.97
C PRO A 48 29.61 -7.91 -0.57
N TYR A 49 29.13 -6.68 -0.37
CA TYR A 49 27.74 -6.39 -0.07
C TYR A 49 26.77 -6.96 -1.12
N TYR A 50 27.08 -6.84 -2.42
CA TYR A 50 26.18 -7.28 -3.48
C TYR A 50 26.25 -8.79 -3.74
N THR A 51 27.41 -9.40 -3.46
CA THR A 51 27.66 -10.82 -3.73
C THR A 51 27.26 -11.73 -2.56
N GLN A 52 27.51 -11.29 -1.32
CA GLN A 52 27.33 -12.10 -0.11
C GLN A 52 26.01 -11.81 0.62
N ASN A 53 25.54 -10.57 0.62
CA ASN A 53 24.30 -10.18 1.29
C ASN A 53 23.14 -10.13 0.27
N ARG A 54 21.97 -10.64 0.63
CA ARG A 54 20.76 -10.61 -0.21
C ARG A 54 19.77 -9.51 0.20
N ALA A 55 20.04 -8.78 1.28
CA ALA A 55 19.13 -7.75 1.82
C ALA A 55 18.89 -6.57 0.86
N TRP A 56 19.81 -6.31 -0.06
CA TRP A 56 19.69 -5.24 -1.06
C TRP A 56 18.71 -5.58 -2.19
N ILE A 57 18.30 -6.85 -2.32
CA ILE A 57 17.46 -7.32 -3.41
C ILE A 57 15.99 -6.99 -3.13
N SER A 58 15.47 -5.99 -3.84
CA SER A 58 14.05 -5.68 -3.86
C SER A 58 13.23 -6.86 -4.38
N LYS A 59 12.29 -7.38 -3.56
CA LYS A 59 11.38 -8.47 -3.94
C LYS A 59 10.63 -8.16 -5.23
N THR A 60 10.09 -6.94 -5.34
CA THR A 60 9.30 -6.52 -6.49
C THR A 60 10.13 -6.53 -7.76
N THR A 61 11.33 -5.96 -7.70
CA THR A 61 12.20 -5.85 -8.88
C THR A 61 12.80 -7.21 -9.26
N PHE A 62 13.16 -8.04 -8.29
CA PHE A 62 13.60 -9.41 -8.54
C PHE A 62 12.49 -10.28 -9.14
N GLY A 63 11.24 -10.13 -8.67
CA GLY A 63 10.09 -10.83 -9.25
C GLY A 63 9.84 -10.44 -10.72
N LEU A 64 10.04 -9.17 -11.08
CA LEU A 64 9.97 -8.72 -12.48
C LEU A 64 11.11 -9.29 -13.31
N PHE A 65 12.32 -9.34 -12.76
CA PHE A 65 13.46 -9.98 -13.41
C PHE A 65 13.21 -11.47 -13.68
N LEU A 66 12.75 -12.25 -12.70
CA LEU A 66 12.41 -13.67 -12.90
C LEU A 66 11.37 -13.85 -14.00
N ARG A 67 10.35 -12.99 -14.07
CA ARG A 67 9.36 -13.01 -15.15
C ARG A 67 9.98 -12.73 -16.52
N SER A 68 10.89 -11.75 -16.61
CA SER A 68 11.60 -11.47 -17.88
C SER A 68 12.41 -12.68 -18.38
N LEU A 69 12.95 -13.49 -17.45
CA LEU A 69 13.66 -14.72 -17.79
C LEU A 69 12.74 -15.84 -18.27
N THR A 70 11.46 -15.89 -17.86
CA THR A 70 10.55 -16.97 -18.29
C THR A 70 10.20 -16.95 -19.78
N GLY A 71 10.41 -15.81 -20.46
CA GLY A 71 10.24 -15.70 -21.91
C GLY A 71 11.46 -16.09 -22.74
N GLN A 72 12.60 -16.38 -22.11
CA GLN A 72 13.86 -16.68 -22.80
C GLN A 72 14.01 -18.20 -23.05
N PRO A 73 14.46 -18.63 -24.25
CA PRO A 73 14.65 -20.05 -24.58
C PRO A 73 15.71 -20.73 -23.70
N GLU A 74 16.68 -19.98 -23.16
CA GLU A 74 17.74 -20.46 -22.26
C GLU A 74 17.51 -20.07 -20.78
N SER A 75 16.27 -20.20 -20.30
CA SER A 75 15.95 -19.83 -18.92
C SER A 75 16.38 -20.91 -17.90
N PRO A 76 17.27 -20.59 -16.94
CA PRO A 76 17.68 -21.53 -15.87
C PRO A 76 16.55 -21.86 -14.88
N ILE A 77 15.37 -21.24 -15.00
CA ILE A 77 14.23 -21.39 -14.08
C ILE A 77 13.33 -22.58 -14.46
N ARG A 78 13.48 -23.15 -15.67
CA ARG A 78 12.64 -24.27 -16.16
C ARG A 78 12.60 -25.50 -15.22
N PRO A 79 13.69 -25.93 -14.53
CA PRO A 79 13.63 -27.13 -13.70
C PRO A 79 12.81 -26.95 -12.41
N LEU A 80 12.72 -25.74 -11.85
CA LEU A 80 12.07 -25.50 -10.55
C LEU A 80 10.54 -25.50 -10.62
N LEU A 81 9.95 -25.18 -11.77
CA LEU A 81 8.49 -25.15 -11.95
C LEU A 81 7.89 -26.50 -12.38
N GLN A 82 8.70 -27.49 -12.75
CA GLN A 82 8.21 -28.83 -13.13
C GLN A 82 8.01 -29.78 -11.94
N ALA A 83 8.46 -29.43 -10.74
CA ALA A 83 8.53 -30.36 -9.61
C ALA A 83 7.21 -30.64 -8.84
N GLN A 84 6.06 -30.04 -9.19
CA GLN A 84 4.80 -30.31 -8.46
C GLN A 84 3.54 -30.34 -9.35
N LYS A 85 3.56 -31.08 -10.46
CA LYS A 85 2.29 -31.59 -10.99
C LYS A 85 1.85 -32.76 -10.13
N ARG A 86 0.99 -32.49 -9.14
CA ARG A 86 0.24 -33.55 -8.45
C ARG A 86 -0.51 -34.39 -9.50
N PRO A 87 -0.53 -35.73 -9.37
CA PRO A 87 -1.35 -36.59 -10.22
C PRO A 87 -2.80 -36.13 -10.12
N ILE A 88 -3.39 -35.78 -11.27
CA ILE A 88 -4.82 -35.49 -11.39
C ILE A 88 -5.52 -36.84 -11.31
N SER A 89 -6.31 -37.07 -10.25
CA SER A 89 -7.19 -38.24 -10.18
C SER A 89 -8.16 -38.22 -11.36
N PRO A 90 -8.44 -39.39 -11.99
CA PRO A 90 -9.38 -39.48 -13.09
C PRO A 90 -10.80 -39.19 -12.58
N SER A 91 -11.41 -38.12 -13.11
CA SER A 91 -12.83 -37.81 -12.90
C SER A 91 -13.71 -38.85 -13.62
N PRO A 92 -14.76 -39.40 -12.97
CA PRO A 92 -15.70 -40.31 -13.62
C PRO A 92 -16.63 -39.55 -14.58
N GLY A 93 -17.04 -40.29 -15.61
CA GLY A 93 -17.62 -39.80 -16.86
C GLY A 93 -18.92 -39.02 -16.76
N ALA A 94 -19.06 -38.10 -17.71
CA ALA A 94 -20.29 -37.40 -18.03
C ALA A 94 -21.28 -38.36 -18.70
N SER A 95 -22.34 -38.73 -17.98
CA SER A 95 -23.56 -39.27 -18.59
C SER A 95 -24.50 -38.11 -18.91
N ALA A 96 -24.71 -37.91 -20.21
CA ALA A 96 -25.76 -37.03 -20.73
C ALA A 96 -27.14 -37.62 -20.42
N SER A 97 -28.08 -36.77 -20.03
CA SER A 97 -29.52 -37.05 -20.10
C SER A 97 -30.32 -35.74 -20.15
N PRO A 98 -31.55 -35.79 -20.69
CA PRO A 98 -32.10 -34.72 -21.51
C PRO A 98 -33.10 -33.81 -20.76
N VAL A 99 -33.41 -32.72 -21.46
CA VAL A 99 -34.45 -31.71 -21.23
C VAL A 99 -35.75 -32.29 -20.69
N SER A 100 -36.28 -31.65 -19.64
CA SER A 100 -37.72 -31.66 -19.31
C SER A 100 -38.12 -30.31 -18.71
N GLU A 101 -39.01 -29.64 -19.42
CA GLU A 101 -39.84 -28.53 -18.93
C GLU A 101 -40.82 -29.07 -17.87
N GLY A 102 -41.05 -28.31 -16.80
CA GLY A 102 -42.06 -28.69 -15.82
C GLY A 102 -42.06 -27.86 -14.53
N LEU A 103 -42.88 -26.82 -14.55
CA LEU A 103 -43.79 -26.35 -13.50
C LEU A 103 -43.25 -25.90 -12.12
N GLU A 104 -43.86 -24.78 -11.72
CA GLU A 104 -43.73 -24.07 -10.47
C GLU A 104 -43.95 -24.94 -9.23
N GLN A 105 -43.10 -24.73 -8.22
CA GLN A 105 -43.45 -25.09 -6.85
C GLN A 105 -42.80 -24.12 -5.86
N ASP A 106 -43.61 -23.16 -5.41
CA ASP A 106 -43.34 -22.28 -4.29
C ASP A 106 -43.01 -23.08 -3.02
N SER A 107 -41.80 -22.88 -2.49
CA SER A 107 -41.41 -23.33 -1.16
C SER A 107 -41.00 -22.12 -0.30
N PRO A 108 -41.60 -21.94 0.89
CA PRO A 108 -41.32 -20.79 1.75
C PRO A 108 -39.97 -20.97 2.46
N THR A 109 -38.95 -20.27 1.96
CA THR A 109 -37.63 -20.22 2.61
C THR A 109 -37.74 -19.42 3.91
N LEU A 110 -37.50 -20.09 5.03
CA LEU A 110 -37.51 -19.53 6.39
C LEU A 110 -36.46 -18.41 6.51
N VAL A 111 -36.94 -17.17 6.60
CA VAL A 111 -36.14 -15.96 6.82
C VAL A 111 -35.57 -15.97 8.23
N GLY A 112 -34.31 -16.39 8.36
CA GLY A 112 -33.52 -16.27 9.58
C GLY A 112 -33.34 -14.80 9.97
N LYS A 113 -34.11 -14.35 10.97
CA LYS A 113 -34.04 -13.01 11.56
C LYS A 113 -32.74 -12.86 12.36
N ASN A 114 -31.63 -12.63 11.66
CA ASN A 114 -30.38 -12.19 12.29
C ASN A 114 -30.55 -10.73 12.73
N SER A 115 -31.11 -10.57 13.92
CA SER A 115 -31.27 -9.29 14.61
C SER A 115 -29.90 -8.63 14.78
N LYS A 116 -29.59 -7.70 13.86
CA LYS A 116 -28.49 -6.75 14.01
C LYS A 116 -28.79 -5.92 15.25
N ARG A 117 -28.21 -6.31 16.38
CA ARG A 117 -28.09 -5.46 17.57
C ARG A 117 -27.45 -4.15 17.13
N GLN A 118 -28.29 -3.14 16.93
CA GLN A 118 -27.90 -1.78 16.66
C GLN A 118 -27.15 -1.30 17.90
N ARG A 119 -25.81 -1.31 17.83
CA ARG A 119 -24.99 -0.77 18.92
C ARG A 119 -25.30 0.72 18.98
N LEU A 120 -25.99 1.15 20.03
CA LEU A 120 -26.06 2.57 20.39
C LEU A 120 -24.62 3.10 20.39
N SER A 121 -24.35 4.08 19.52
CA SER A 121 -23.08 4.79 19.50
C SER A 121 -22.89 5.44 20.87
N LYS A 122 -21.76 5.15 21.53
CA LYS A 122 -21.39 5.86 22.75
C LYS A 122 -21.20 7.35 22.39
N PRO A 123 -21.66 8.29 23.23
CA PRO A 123 -21.42 9.71 23.00
C PRO A 123 -19.93 9.98 22.83
N SER A 124 -19.58 10.81 21.84
CA SER A 124 -18.23 11.26 21.57
C SER A 124 -17.60 11.83 22.84
N LYS A 125 -16.35 11.44 23.15
CA LYS A 125 -15.59 11.98 24.29
C LYS A 125 -15.14 13.43 24.08
N HIS A 126 -15.31 13.98 22.88
CA HIS A 126 -14.87 15.32 22.52
C HIS A 126 -16.04 16.06 21.88
N PRO A 127 -16.80 16.87 22.66
CA PRO A 127 -17.97 17.59 22.14
C PRO A 127 -17.59 18.61 21.05
N ASP A 128 -16.35 19.08 21.05
CA ASP A 128 -15.87 20.12 20.14
C ASP A 128 -15.22 19.55 18.86
N MET A 129 -15.26 18.23 18.67
CA MET A 129 -14.66 17.61 17.48
C MET A 129 -15.74 17.14 16.51
N ILE A 130 -15.57 17.52 15.25
CA ILE A 130 -16.39 17.14 14.12
C ILE A 130 -15.89 15.79 13.59
N GLU A 131 -16.79 14.82 13.50
CA GLU A 131 -16.49 13.52 12.91
C GLU A 131 -16.35 13.65 11.38
N ILE A 132 -15.20 13.22 10.83
CA ILE A 132 -15.01 13.08 9.38
C ILE A 132 -15.26 11.63 8.98
N THR A 133 -14.70 10.69 9.74
CA THR A 133 -14.95 9.25 9.64
C THR A 133 -15.01 8.66 11.04
N SER A 134 -15.45 7.41 11.18
CA SER A 134 -15.49 6.71 12.48
C SER A 134 -14.16 6.67 13.26
N ARG A 135 -13.03 6.94 12.59
CA ARG A 135 -11.69 6.95 13.20
C ARG A 135 -11.00 8.32 13.15
N THR A 136 -11.60 9.31 12.49
CA THR A 136 -10.96 10.61 12.26
C THR A 136 -11.92 11.72 12.64
N HIS A 137 -11.49 12.55 13.58
CA HIS A 137 -12.23 13.72 14.03
C HIS A 137 -11.33 14.95 13.91
N VAL A 138 -11.92 16.11 13.62
CA VAL A 138 -11.22 17.38 13.45
C VAL A 138 -11.91 18.47 14.25
N LYS A 139 -11.19 19.52 14.64
CA LYS A 139 -11.77 20.69 15.30
C LYS A 139 -12.39 21.67 14.32
N LYS A 140 -11.81 21.79 13.13
CA LYS A 140 -12.19 22.81 12.14
C LYS A 140 -12.35 22.20 10.75
N ILE A 141 -13.27 22.76 9.98
CA ILE A 141 -13.42 22.49 8.55
C ILE A 141 -13.17 23.79 7.79
N GLU A 142 -12.34 23.73 6.75
CA GLU A 142 -12.08 24.85 5.86
C GLU A 142 -12.50 24.48 4.42
N HIS A 143 -13.30 25.33 3.80
CA HIS A 143 -13.74 25.13 2.42
C HIS A 143 -12.81 25.87 1.45
N ARG A 144 -12.48 25.23 0.34
CA ARG A 144 -11.67 25.81 -0.75
C ARG A 144 -12.32 25.49 -2.09
N PHE A 145 -12.15 26.39 -3.05
CA PHE A 145 -12.71 26.26 -4.40
C PHE A 145 -11.62 26.02 -5.46
N SER A 146 -10.38 25.83 -5.01
CA SER A 146 -9.22 25.54 -5.85
C SER A 146 -8.20 24.72 -5.07
N LEU A 147 -7.38 23.96 -5.81
CA LEU A 147 -6.22 23.29 -5.27
C LEU A 147 -5.14 24.34 -4.97
N PRO A 148 -4.66 24.45 -3.72
CA PRO A 148 -3.54 25.33 -3.43
C PRO A 148 -2.24 24.71 -3.96
N SER A 149 -1.31 25.56 -4.42
CA SER A 149 0.04 25.14 -4.77
C SER A 149 0.83 24.64 -3.55
N LEU A 150 0.49 25.15 -2.36
CA LEU A 150 1.06 24.75 -1.07
C LEU A 150 -0.04 24.58 -0.04
N TRP A 151 -0.07 23.42 0.61
CA TRP A 151 -1.04 23.15 1.67
C TRP A 151 -0.54 23.72 3.00
N PRO A 152 -1.32 24.60 3.66
CA PRO A 152 -0.90 25.14 4.93
C PRO A 152 -0.86 24.02 5.98
N VAL A 153 0.20 23.99 6.78
CA VAL A 153 0.27 23.12 7.96
C VAL A 153 -0.68 23.67 9.01
N PRO A 154 -1.81 23.00 9.31
CA PRO A 154 -2.78 23.56 10.22
C PRO A 154 -2.25 23.49 11.67
N LYS A 155 -2.46 24.56 12.44
CA LYS A 155 -2.08 24.62 13.87
C LYS A 155 -2.96 23.72 14.75
N GLU A 156 -4.12 23.34 14.24
CA GLU A 156 -5.09 22.48 14.90
C GLU A 156 -5.52 21.36 13.96
N ALA A 157 -6.25 20.36 14.47
CA ALA A 157 -6.82 19.32 13.63
C ALA A 157 -7.87 19.93 12.68
N THR A 158 -7.48 20.21 11.45
CA THR A 158 -8.33 20.84 10.42
C THR A 158 -8.54 19.88 9.25
N ALA A 159 -9.79 19.76 8.79
CA ALA A 159 -10.10 19.15 7.50
C ALA A 159 -10.33 20.23 6.45
N PHE A 160 -9.90 19.96 5.22
CA PHE A 160 -10.16 20.84 4.08
C PHE A 160 -11.17 20.16 3.15
N VAL A 161 -12.22 20.87 2.78
CA VAL A 161 -13.19 20.46 1.77
C VAL A 161 -12.89 21.26 0.52
N VAL A 162 -12.38 20.60 -0.52
CA VAL A 162 -12.09 21.25 -1.79
C VAL A 162 -13.20 20.93 -2.79
N ASP A 163 -13.92 21.96 -3.19
CA ASP A 163 -14.90 21.89 -4.27
C ASP A 163 -14.22 22.23 -5.60
N LEU A 164 -14.20 21.25 -6.51
CA LEU A 164 -13.64 21.37 -7.85
C LEU A 164 -14.71 21.26 -8.94
N SER A 165 -16.00 21.37 -8.59
CA SER A 165 -17.11 21.27 -9.55
C SER A 165 -17.03 22.29 -10.69
N GLY A 166 -16.42 23.45 -10.44
CA GLY A 166 -16.18 24.50 -11.43
C GLY A 166 -14.92 24.33 -12.28
N GLN A 167 -14.13 23.28 -12.06
CA GLN A 167 -12.85 23.08 -12.73
C GLN A 167 -12.83 21.72 -13.47
N SER A 168 -12.43 21.72 -14.74
CA SER A 168 -12.22 20.48 -15.47
C SER A 168 -10.89 19.84 -15.07
N ALA A 169 -10.93 18.58 -14.66
CA ALA A 169 -9.72 17.81 -14.39
C ALA A 169 -8.78 17.83 -15.61
N PRO A 170 -7.48 18.10 -15.41
CA PRO A 170 -6.54 18.17 -16.52
C PRO A 170 -6.41 16.78 -17.19
N LEU A 171 -6.14 16.82 -18.49
CA LEU A 171 -5.95 15.62 -19.29
C LEU A 171 -4.47 15.24 -19.29
N ASN A 172 -4.18 13.94 -19.26
CA ASN A 172 -2.83 13.45 -19.51
C ASN A 172 -2.48 13.55 -21.01
N GLY A 173 -1.24 13.17 -21.37
CA GLY A 173 -0.81 13.14 -22.78
C GLY A 173 -1.61 12.18 -23.68
N GLU A 174 -2.44 11.31 -23.13
CA GLU A 174 -3.36 10.43 -23.87
C GLU A 174 -4.77 11.03 -24.02
N GLY A 175 -5.00 12.26 -23.53
CA GLY A 175 -6.31 12.91 -23.53
C GLY A 175 -7.29 12.35 -22.48
N LYS A 176 -6.82 11.55 -21.51
CA LYS A 176 -7.65 11.01 -20.42
C LYS A 176 -7.55 11.89 -19.18
N GLN A 177 -8.67 12.06 -18.49
CA GLN A 177 -8.70 12.77 -17.20
C GLN A 177 -7.79 12.07 -16.18
N ILE A 178 -6.92 12.84 -15.55
CA ILE A 178 -6.10 12.32 -14.47
C ILE A 178 -6.95 12.14 -13.20
N PRO A 179 -6.66 11.13 -12.36
CA PRO A 179 -7.36 10.98 -11.11
C PRO A 179 -7.00 12.13 -10.16
N ILE A 180 -7.95 12.50 -9.29
CA ILE A 180 -7.81 13.65 -8.37
C ILE A 180 -6.53 13.63 -7.53
N ASP A 181 -6.05 12.46 -7.11
CA ASP A 181 -4.82 12.36 -6.34
C ASP A 181 -3.58 12.67 -7.18
N THR A 182 -3.59 12.38 -8.48
CA THR A 182 -2.54 12.80 -9.40
C THR A 182 -2.62 14.29 -9.66
N TRP A 183 -3.82 14.85 -9.83
CA TRP A 183 -4.00 16.29 -10.00
C TRP A 183 -3.48 17.08 -8.80
N MET A 184 -3.85 16.68 -7.58
CA MET A 184 -3.32 17.29 -6.36
C MET A 184 -1.78 17.31 -6.31
N ARG A 185 -1.12 16.24 -6.77
CA ARG A 185 0.36 16.16 -6.80
C ARG A 185 0.99 17.02 -7.89
N GLN A 186 0.29 17.26 -8.99
CA GLN A 186 0.79 18.10 -10.07
C GLN A 186 0.77 19.58 -9.69
N GLU A 187 -0.28 20.00 -8.97
CA GLU A 187 -0.42 21.36 -8.44
C GLU A 187 0.49 21.62 -7.24
N ASP A 188 0.66 20.62 -6.36
CA ASP A 188 1.49 20.72 -5.15
C ASP A 188 2.67 19.74 -5.24
N GLN A 189 3.69 20.17 -5.98
CA GLN A 189 4.88 19.37 -6.29
C GLN A 189 5.78 19.15 -5.09
N ASP A 190 5.74 20.07 -4.13
CA ASP A 190 6.69 20.12 -3.03
C ASP A 190 6.23 19.30 -1.83
N SER A 191 4.91 19.21 -1.63
CA SER A 191 4.43 18.65 -0.36
C SER A 191 4.33 17.13 -0.35
N TRP A 192 4.21 16.41 -1.48
CA TRP A 192 3.80 14.99 -1.43
C TRP A 192 4.71 14.02 -2.20
N LYS A 193 5.41 13.12 -1.50
CA LYS A 193 6.32 12.12 -2.12
C LYS A 193 5.68 10.77 -2.40
N ALA A 194 4.88 10.30 -1.46
CA ALA A 194 4.41 8.92 -1.43
C ALA A 194 2.90 8.89 -1.27
N VAL A 195 2.27 8.11 -2.15
CA VAL A 195 0.86 7.80 -2.12
C VAL A 195 0.77 6.35 -1.71
N SER A 196 0.11 6.05 -0.60
CA SER A 196 -0.40 4.69 -0.49
C SER A 196 -1.36 4.55 -1.66
N ASN A 197 -1.08 3.63 -2.60
CA ASN A 197 -2.05 3.15 -3.58
C ASN A 197 -3.18 2.54 -2.75
N GLY A 198 -4.06 3.38 -2.22
CA GLY A 198 -5.10 2.97 -1.30
C GLY A 198 -5.74 1.76 -1.93
N ARG A 199 -5.81 0.64 -1.20
CA ARG A 199 -6.58 -0.51 -1.67
C ARG A 199 -7.90 0.09 -2.13
N ARG A 200 -8.25 -0.07 -3.40
CA ARG A 200 -9.60 0.21 -3.90
C ARG A 200 -10.50 -0.80 -3.19
N SER A 201 -10.73 -0.63 -1.90
CA SER A 201 -11.76 -1.38 -1.21
C SER A 201 -13.03 -1.04 -1.97
N GLY A 202 -13.65 -2.05 -2.57
CA GLY A 202 -14.88 -1.84 -3.34
C GLY A 202 -15.94 -1.11 -2.53
N THR A 203 -15.87 -1.24 -1.20
CA THR A 203 -16.57 -0.42 -0.22
C THR A 203 -15.75 0.83 0.10
N GLY A 204 -16.17 1.99 -0.41
CA GLY A 204 -15.63 3.30 -0.03
C GLY A 204 -15.80 3.57 1.48
N ILE A 205 -15.12 4.59 1.98
CA ILE A 205 -15.22 5.01 3.39
C ILE A 205 -16.32 6.08 3.50
N PRO A 206 -17.36 5.88 4.31
CA PRO A 206 -18.39 6.90 4.50
C PRO A 206 -17.79 8.12 5.20
N VAL A 207 -18.02 9.31 4.63
CA VAL A 207 -17.54 10.58 5.17
C VAL A 207 -18.73 11.37 5.71
N ALA A 208 -18.75 11.61 7.03
CA ALA A 208 -19.92 12.18 7.71
C ALA A 208 -20.26 13.60 7.25
N ILE A 209 -19.25 14.42 6.96
CA ILE A 209 -19.43 15.80 6.45
C ILE A 209 -19.97 15.87 5.02
N LEU A 210 -20.00 14.74 4.31
CA LEU A 210 -20.59 14.57 2.98
C LEU A 210 -21.82 13.65 3.07
N ASP A 211 -22.60 13.75 4.15
CA ASP A 211 -23.81 12.95 4.38
C ASP A 211 -23.59 11.43 4.29
N GLY A 212 -22.40 10.96 4.65
CA GLY A 212 -22.04 9.54 4.62
C GLY A 212 -21.74 9.00 3.22
N VAL A 213 -21.53 9.87 2.21
CA VAL A 213 -21.12 9.46 0.86
C VAL A 213 -19.85 8.59 0.94
N PRO A 214 -19.83 7.41 0.28
CA PRO A 214 -18.66 6.55 0.28
C PRO A 214 -17.54 7.14 -0.58
N CYS A 215 -16.44 7.56 0.07
CA CYS A 215 -15.30 8.17 -0.58
C CYS A 215 -14.11 7.20 -0.71
N ARG A 216 -13.29 7.39 -1.76
CA ARG A 216 -11.98 6.74 -1.85
C ARG A 216 -11.01 7.43 -0.90
N ARG A 217 -10.31 6.66 -0.05
CA ARG A 217 -9.24 7.18 0.79
C ARG A 217 -7.89 7.02 0.12
N VAL A 218 -7.13 8.11 0.11
CA VAL A 218 -5.73 8.15 -0.31
C VAL A 218 -4.94 8.75 0.85
N MET A 219 -3.81 8.13 1.22
CA MET A 219 -2.89 8.70 2.20
C MET A 219 -1.67 9.22 1.45
N LEU A 220 -1.43 10.52 1.60
CA LEU A 220 -0.24 11.20 1.11
C LEU A 220 0.72 11.40 2.28
N ARG A 221 2.01 11.30 2.01
CA ARG A 221 3.07 11.62 3.00
C ARG A 221 3.85 12.83 2.55
N CYS A 222 4.11 13.71 3.51
CA CYS A 222 4.94 14.89 3.29
C CYS A 222 6.30 14.47 2.70
N ASN A 223 6.78 15.18 1.68
CA ASN A 223 8.11 14.94 1.09
C ASN A 223 9.27 15.40 2.00
N GLY A 224 8.92 16.06 3.10
CA GLY A 224 9.86 16.57 4.09
C GLY A 224 10.40 17.94 3.71
N LEU A 225 11.16 18.53 4.63
CA LEU A 225 11.69 19.90 4.52
C LEU A 225 12.55 20.11 3.27
N VAL A 226 13.33 19.11 2.87
CA VAL A 226 14.28 19.19 1.74
C VAL A 226 13.60 19.38 0.38
N ALA A 227 12.31 19.06 0.28
CA ALA A 227 11.54 19.22 -0.96
C ALA A 227 10.67 20.49 -0.97
N CYS A 228 10.70 21.29 0.10
CA CYS A 228 9.90 22.49 0.20
C CYS A 228 10.64 23.64 -0.50
N SER A 229 10.06 24.21 -1.57
CA SER A 229 10.65 25.37 -2.27
C SER A 229 10.77 26.62 -1.40
N GLU A 230 9.92 26.75 -0.39
CA GLU A 230 9.93 27.86 0.58
C GLU A 230 11.04 27.70 1.64
N LEU A 231 11.73 26.55 1.70
CA LEU A 231 12.84 26.38 2.62
C LEU A 231 14.10 26.97 2.00
N ASP A 232 14.62 28.03 2.61
CA ASP A 232 15.94 28.58 2.26
C ASP A 232 17.04 27.53 2.54
N PRO A 233 17.73 27.02 1.51
CA PRO A 233 18.80 26.03 1.70
C PRO A 233 19.95 26.56 2.57
N ALA A 234 20.16 27.88 2.62
CA ALA A 234 21.19 28.49 3.46
C ALA A 234 20.92 28.26 4.96
N LEU A 235 19.67 28.08 5.37
CA LEU A 235 19.33 27.74 6.76
C LEU A 235 19.77 26.32 7.14
N LEU A 236 20.00 25.45 6.16
CA LEU A 236 20.52 24.10 6.36
C LEU A 236 22.05 24.05 6.27
N GLU A 237 22.71 25.12 5.83
CA GLU A 237 24.16 25.15 5.71
C GLU A 237 24.80 25.07 7.11
N GLY A 238 25.70 24.11 7.31
CA GLY A 238 26.33 23.85 8.60
C GLY A 238 25.53 22.95 9.55
N TYR A 239 24.29 22.59 9.21
CA TYR A 239 23.54 21.57 9.94
C TYR A 239 23.76 20.20 9.29
N GLU A 240 24.43 19.31 10.00
CA GLU A 240 24.47 17.91 9.62
C GLU A 240 23.16 17.25 10.07
N ARG A 241 22.51 16.53 9.16
CA ARG A 241 21.37 15.70 9.52
C ARG A 241 21.89 14.56 10.39
N TRP A 242 21.73 14.69 11.69
CA TRP A 242 21.97 13.61 12.64
C TRP A 242 20.83 12.60 12.50
N ASP A 243 20.96 11.68 11.54
CA ASP A 243 20.20 10.44 11.61
C ASP A 243 20.70 9.73 12.87
N MET A 244 19.79 9.42 13.82
CA MET A 244 20.15 8.66 15.01
C MET A 244 20.99 7.47 14.58
N ASP A 245 22.16 7.32 15.18
CA ASP A 245 23.03 6.16 14.98
C ASP A 245 22.17 4.88 15.03
N MET A 246 22.35 4.03 14.03
CA MET A 246 21.54 2.83 13.87
C MET A 246 21.61 1.95 15.13
N GLU A 247 22.76 1.94 15.82
CA GLU A 247 22.92 1.24 17.10
C GLU A 247 22.11 1.89 18.23
N GLY A 248 22.14 3.21 18.36
CA GLY A 248 21.32 3.94 19.32
C GLY A 248 19.82 3.75 19.07
N ARG A 249 19.40 3.74 17.80
CA ARG A 249 18.02 3.48 17.41
C ARG A 249 17.58 2.05 17.71
N GLN A 250 18.46 1.08 17.46
CA GLN A 250 18.23 -0.33 17.76
C GLN A 250 18.03 -0.52 19.28
N SER A 251 18.86 0.10 20.11
CA SER A 251 18.74 0.06 21.57
C SER A 251 17.38 0.58 22.07
N VAL A 252 16.89 1.68 21.50
CA VAL A 252 15.57 2.23 21.85
C VAL A 252 14.44 1.27 21.46
N PHE A 253 14.53 0.62 20.30
CA PHE A 253 13.53 -0.36 19.88
C PHE A 253 13.55 -1.63 20.74
N GLU A 254 14.73 -2.12 21.09
CA GLU A 254 14.88 -3.26 21.99
C GLU A 254 14.32 -2.95 23.38
N ALA A 255 14.57 -1.74 23.91
CA ALA A 255 13.97 -1.29 25.17
C ALA A 255 12.44 -1.23 25.11
N GLN A 256 11.86 -0.74 24.01
CA GLN A 256 10.40 -0.73 23.80
C GLN A 256 9.81 -2.13 23.66
N ASP A 257 10.50 -3.05 22.97
CA ASP A 257 10.09 -4.45 22.87
C ASP A 257 10.14 -5.13 24.24
N ALA A 258 11.22 -4.93 25.01
CA ALA A 258 11.35 -5.45 26.36
C ALA A 258 10.23 -4.92 27.29
N GLN A 259 9.91 -3.63 27.21
CA GLN A 259 8.81 -3.05 27.97
C GLN A 259 7.45 -3.65 27.58
N ARG A 260 7.17 -3.83 26.28
CA ARG A 260 5.92 -4.47 25.81
C ARG A 260 5.76 -5.91 26.28
N VAL A 261 6.87 -6.65 26.45
CA VAL A 261 6.87 -8.00 27.02
C VAL A 261 6.65 -7.97 28.54
N ALA A 262 7.18 -6.97 29.25
CA ALA A 262 7.06 -6.84 30.69
C ALA A 262 5.68 -6.33 31.15
N GLU A 263 5.03 -5.43 30.40
CA GLU A 263 3.73 -4.86 30.72
C GLU A 263 2.59 -5.88 30.98
N PRO A 264 2.40 -6.96 30.19
CA PRO A 264 1.34 -7.93 30.46
C PRO A 264 1.52 -8.69 31.78
N ALA A 265 2.76 -8.83 32.27
CA ALA A 265 3.03 -9.43 33.59
C ALA A 265 2.63 -8.49 34.74
N ASN A 266 2.77 -7.17 34.54
CA ASN A 266 2.39 -6.17 35.54
C ASN A 266 0.90 -5.80 35.51
N ALA A 267 0.23 -5.89 34.35
CA ALA A 267 -1.20 -5.60 34.26
C ALA A 267 -2.06 -6.53 35.12
N GLN A 268 -1.67 -7.80 35.27
CA GLN A 268 -2.35 -8.73 36.19
C GLN A 268 -2.14 -8.39 37.67
N ALA A 269 -1.00 -7.78 38.03
CA ALA A 269 -0.72 -7.37 39.40
C ALA A 269 -1.55 -6.14 39.84
N VAL A 270 -2.00 -5.30 38.90
CA VAL A 270 -2.82 -4.12 39.19
C VAL A 270 -4.31 -4.46 39.35
N ILE A 271 -4.79 -5.52 38.71
CA ILE A 271 -6.20 -5.97 38.82
C ILE A 271 -6.46 -6.78 40.10
N ALA A 272 -5.41 -7.30 40.75
CA ALA A 272 -5.50 -8.14 41.95
C ALA A 272 -5.48 -7.35 43.29
N LYS A 273 -5.62 -6.02 43.25
CA LYS A 273 -5.82 -5.15 44.43
C LYS A 273 -7.22 -4.58 44.42
#